data_AF-A0A9W9VCH7-F1
#
_entry.id   AF-A0A9W9VCH7-F1
#
_cell.length_a   1.000
_cell.length_b   1.000
_cell.length_c   1.000
_cell.angle_alpha   90.00
_cell.angle_beta   90.00
_cell.angle_gamma   90.00
#
_symmetry.space_group_name_H-M   'P 1'
#
loop_
_entity.id
_entity.type
_entity.pdbx_description
1 polymer ?
#
loop_
_entity_poly.entity_id
_entity_poly.type
_entity_poly.pdbx_seq_one_letter_code
_entity_poly.pdbx_strand_id
1 'polypeptide(L)'
;MAPKQPTKARKSPTKPKDTKESSDLKRQILFLWTCHKVSDVHIDFPAVAKHFGIKNNAAMMRFKRLKKKLDAMEASIKSDDQDQDKDDDQEKTQINKVNIEDEDYSMDEIPPDSE
;
A
#
# COMPACT_ATOMS: atom_id res chain seq x y z
N MET A 1 7.30 45.53 -33.20
CA MET A 1 7.45 45.18 -31.77
C MET A 1 6.93 43.76 -31.58
N ALA A 2 7.80 42.79 -31.27
CA ALA A 2 7.41 41.39 -31.06
C ALA A 2 7.25 41.09 -29.55
N PRO A 3 6.26 40.30 -29.11
CA PRO A 3 6.01 40.06 -27.69
C PRO A 3 6.96 38.99 -27.11
N LYS A 4 7.52 39.28 -25.93
CA LYS A 4 8.37 38.35 -25.16
C LYS A 4 7.49 37.30 -24.47
N GLN A 5 7.78 36.02 -24.67
CA GLN A 5 7.15 34.92 -23.90
C GLN A 5 7.73 34.82 -22.48
N PRO A 6 6.92 34.54 -21.45
CA PRO A 6 7.41 34.23 -20.11
C PRO A 6 7.68 32.71 -19.95
N THR A 7 8.95 32.32 -19.81
CA THR A 7 9.32 30.95 -19.42
C THR A 7 9.15 30.78 -17.91
N LYS A 8 8.19 29.93 -17.52
CA LYS A 8 7.92 29.59 -16.11
C LYS A 8 9.10 28.80 -15.54
N ALA A 9 9.70 29.33 -14.48
CA ALA A 9 10.71 28.62 -13.68
C ALA A 9 10.12 27.32 -13.13
N ARG A 10 10.66 26.19 -13.59
CA ARG A 10 10.44 24.85 -13.02
C ARG A 10 10.93 24.85 -11.58
N LYS A 11 10.01 24.78 -10.62
CA LYS A 11 10.33 24.49 -9.22
C LYS A 11 10.76 23.01 -9.15
N SER A 12 12.03 22.77 -8.88
CA SER A 12 12.58 21.44 -8.62
C SER A 12 11.91 20.83 -7.39
N PRO A 13 11.54 19.53 -7.38
CA PRO A 13 10.99 18.89 -6.19
C PRO A 13 12.07 18.79 -5.11
N THR A 14 11.93 19.53 -4.03
CA THR A 14 12.75 19.40 -2.84
C THR A 14 12.51 18.00 -2.26
N LYS A 15 13.55 17.16 -2.22
CA LYS A 15 13.47 15.84 -1.58
C LYS A 15 13.04 16.02 -0.11
N PRO A 16 12.04 15.26 0.38
CA PRO A 16 11.66 15.32 1.79
C PRO A 16 12.83 14.86 2.65
N LYS A 17 13.19 15.67 3.64
CA LYS A 17 14.17 15.36 4.66
C LYS A 17 13.55 14.33 5.60
N ASP A 18 14.09 13.12 5.64
CA ASP A 18 13.66 12.10 6.60
C ASP A 18 13.86 12.65 8.03
N THR A 19 12.77 12.93 8.72
CA THR A 19 12.77 13.40 10.10
C THR A 19 12.91 12.20 11.04
N LYS A 20 13.62 12.37 12.16
CA LYS A 20 13.83 11.32 13.19
C LYS A 20 12.52 10.68 13.68
N GLU A 21 11.43 11.43 13.71
CA GLU A 21 10.08 10.92 14.00
C GLU A 21 9.65 9.77 13.07
N SER A 22 10.08 9.80 11.81
CA SER A 22 9.75 8.75 10.84
C SER A 22 10.47 7.44 11.12
N SER A 23 11.68 7.47 11.67
CA SER A 23 12.41 6.25 12.07
C SER A 23 11.79 5.61 13.32
N ASP A 24 11.36 6.40 14.30
CA ASP A 24 10.72 5.87 15.51
C ASP A 24 9.37 5.22 15.20
N LEU A 25 8.54 5.86 14.37
CA LEU A 25 7.29 5.28 13.86
C LEU A 25 7.51 3.97 13.10
N LYS A 26 8.52 3.90 12.22
CA LYS A 26 8.89 2.66 11.52
C LYS A 26 9.24 1.55 12.50
N ARG A 27 10.03 1.86 13.55
CA ARG A 27 10.41 0.89 14.58
C ARG A 27 9.20 0.37 15.36
N GLN A 28 8.28 1.25 15.75
CA GLN A 28 7.04 0.89 16.44
C GLN A 28 6.13 0.00 15.57
N ILE A 29 5.99 0.34 14.29
CA ILE A 29 5.20 -0.44 13.33
C ILE A 29 5.79 -1.85 13.15
N LEU A 30 7.11 -1.97 13.04
CA LEU A 30 7.77 -3.27 12.92
C LEU A 30 7.68 -4.09 14.21
N PHE A 31 7.77 -3.46 15.37
CA PHE A 31 7.54 -4.14 16.64
C PHE A 31 6.14 -4.75 16.70
N LEU A 32 5.10 -3.98 16.35
CA LEU A 32 3.72 -4.48 16.30
C LEU A 32 3.56 -5.61 15.28
N TRP A 33 4.21 -5.51 14.13
CA TRP A 33 4.20 -6.58 13.11
C TRP A 33 4.84 -7.87 13.64
N THR A 34 5.95 -7.78 14.37
CA THR A 34 6.58 -8.92 15.03
C THR A 34 5.66 -9.55 16.07
N CYS A 35 5.00 -8.74 16.90
CA CYS A 35 4.00 -9.24 17.85
C CYS A 35 2.89 -10.03 17.14
N HIS A 36 2.38 -9.51 16.02
CA HIS A 36 1.38 -10.20 15.21
C HIS A 36 1.91 -11.54 14.66
N LYS A 37 3.15 -11.60 14.15
CA LYS A 37 3.75 -12.83 13.63
C LYS A 37 3.94 -13.90 14.71
N VAL A 38 4.38 -13.51 15.91
CA VAL A 38 4.71 -14.45 16.99
C VAL A 38 3.47 -14.94 17.74
N SER A 39 2.41 -14.14 17.79
CA SER A 39 1.17 -14.47 18.53
C SER A 39 0.16 -15.32 17.76
N ASP A 40 0.41 -15.62 16.48
CA ASP A 40 -0.49 -16.37 15.59
C ASP A 40 -1.94 -15.79 15.53
N VAL A 41 -2.06 -14.49 15.78
CA VAL A 41 -3.34 -13.79 15.77
C VAL A 41 -3.77 -13.54 14.32
N HIS A 42 -5.03 -13.88 14.03
CA HIS A 42 -5.66 -13.62 12.75
C HIS A 42 -6.43 -12.30 12.78
N ILE A 43 -6.38 -11.55 11.68
CA ILE A 43 -7.13 -10.29 11.55
C ILE A 43 -8.58 -10.58 11.17
N ASP A 44 -9.51 -10.12 12.00
CA ASP A 44 -10.93 -10.10 11.69
C ASP A 44 -11.23 -8.97 10.67
N PHE A 45 -11.18 -9.31 9.39
CA PHE A 45 -11.47 -8.35 8.31
C PHE A 45 -12.89 -7.78 8.35
N PRO A 46 -13.95 -8.55 8.66
CA PRO A 46 -15.28 -7.99 8.92
C PRO A 46 -15.32 -6.90 9.99
N ALA A 47 -14.68 -7.13 11.15
CA ALA A 47 -14.64 -6.13 12.22
C ALA A 47 -13.88 -4.87 11.79
N VAL A 48 -12.74 -5.04 11.12
CA VAL A 48 -11.95 -3.92 10.56
C VAL A 48 -12.76 -3.17 9.51
N ALA A 49 -13.44 -3.87 8.61
CA ALA A 49 -14.28 -3.28 7.58
C ALA A 49 -15.40 -2.44 8.18
N LYS A 50 -16.08 -2.94 9.23
CA LYS A 50 -17.08 -2.20 10.00
C LYS A 50 -16.49 -0.97 10.68
N HIS A 51 -15.31 -1.09 11.28
CA HIS A 51 -14.66 0.03 11.96
C HIS A 51 -14.31 1.18 11.01
N PHE A 52 -13.84 0.86 9.79
CA PHE A 52 -13.46 1.85 8.79
C PHE A 52 -14.58 2.23 7.81
N GLY A 53 -15.76 1.63 7.92
CA GLY A 53 -16.87 1.86 6.98
C GLY A 53 -16.55 1.44 5.54
N ILE A 54 -15.77 0.37 5.35
CA ILE A 54 -15.37 -0.14 4.03
C ILE A 54 -15.89 -1.56 3.79
N LYS A 55 -15.82 -2.04 2.54
CA LYS A 55 -16.13 -3.45 2.22
C LYS A 55 -15.04 -4.39 2.76
N ASN A 56 -15.41 -5.62 3.12
CA ASN A 56 -14.47 -6.66 3.61
C ASN A 56 -13.30 -6.90 2.65
N ASN A 57 -13.56 -6.96 1.34
CA ASN A 57 -12.51 -7.13 0.32
C ASN A 57 -11.53 -5.93 0.32
N ALA A 58 -12.02 -4.71 0.56
CA ALA A 58 -11.16 -3.54 0.66
C ALA A 58 -10.24 -3.61 1.90
N ALA A 59 -10.74 -4.09 3.04
CA ALA A 59 -9.92 -4.32 4.24
C ALA A 59 -8.82 -5.36 3.97
N MET A 60 -9.17 -6.49 3.34
CA MET A 60 -8.22 -7.54 2.97
C MET A 60 -7.14 -7.01 2.00
N MET A 61 -7.53 -6.27 0.97
CA MET A 61 -6.59 -5.70 -0.01
C MET A 61 -5.68 -4.65 0.62
N ARG A 62 -6.19 -3.81 1.53
CA ARG A 62 -5.37 -2.87 2.30
C ARG A 62 -4.35 -3.60 3.16
N PHE A 63 -4.76 -4.66 3.85
CA PHE A 63 -3.85 -5.48 4.65
C PHE A 63 -2.77 -6.15 3.79
N LYS A 64 -3.14 -6.76 2.65
CA LYS A 64 -2.15 -7.36 1.71
C LYS A 64 -1.11 -6.34 1.25
N ARG A 65 -1.53 -5.11 0.93
CA ARG A 65 -0.61 -4.03 0.54
C ARG A 65 0.29 -3.59 1.69
N LEU A 66 -0.26 -3.49 2.91
CA LEU A 66 0.51 -3.14 4.09
C LEU A 66 1.54 -4.21 4.43
N LYS A 67 1.14 -5.49 4.41
CA LYS A 67 2.02 -6.65 4.64
C LYS A 67 3.26 -6.61 3.74
N LYS A 68 3.09 -6.39 2.43
CA LYS A 68 4.23 -6.25 1.50
C LYS A 68 5.21 -5.15 1.91
N LYS A 69 4.71 -4.02 2.41
CA LYS A 69 5.56 -2.90 2.88
C LYS A 69 6.26 -3.24 4.20
N LEU A 70 5.58 -3.94 5.09
CA LEU A 70 6.15 -4.39 6.37
C LEU A 70 7.27 -5.39 6.14
N ASP A 71 7.07 -6.37 5.25
CA ASP A 71 8.09 -7.35 4.90
C ASP A 71 9.31 -6.68 4.24
N ALA A 72 9.10 -5.68 3.37
CA ALA A 72 10.19 -4.88 2.80
C ALA A 72 10.94 -4.05 3.85
N MET A 73 10.23 -3.41 4.79
CA MET A 73 10.86 -2.68 5.89
C MET A 73 11.63 -3.60 6.84
N GLU A 74 11.11 -4.79 7.12
CA GLU A 74 11.78 -5.79 7.96
C GLU A 74 13.09 -6.26 7.32
N ALA A 75 13.09 -6.50 6.00
CA ALA A 75 14.29 -6.85 5.25
C ALA A 75 15.33 -5.71 5.27
N SER A 76 14.88 -4.47 5.08
CA SER A 76 15.75 -3.29 5.07
C SER A 76 16.45 -3.03 6.41
N ILE A 77 15.84 -3.36 7.55
CA ILE A 77 16.49 -3.20 8.86
C ILE A 77 17.58 -4.25 9.07
N LYS A 78 17.37 -5.49 8.59
CA LYS A 78 18.39 -6.55 8.68
C LYS A 78 19.63 -6.23 7.86
N SER A 79 19.50 -5.44 6.79
CA SER A 79 20.62 -5.00 5.95
C SER A 79 21.33 -3.73 6.43
N ASP A 80 20.70 -2.89 7.25
CA ASP A 80 21.29 -1.61 7.72
C ASP A 80 22.29 -1.82 8.88
N ASP A 81 22.24 -2.96 9.56
CA ASP A 81 23.27 -3.41 10.52
C ASP A 81 24.48 -4.09 9.83
N GLN A 82 24.53 -4.12 8.49
CA GLN A 82 25.66 -4.64 7.72
C GLN A 82 26.10 -3.64 6.64
N ASP A 83 26.90 -2.66 7.03
CA ASP A 83 27.86 -2.07 6.09
C ASP A 83 28.87 -3.17 5.69
N GLN A 84 28.63 -3.84 4.57
CA GLN A 84 29.54 -3.97 3.42
C GLN A 84 29.10 -5.10 2.46
N ASP A 85 29.25 -4.78 1.18
CA ASP A 85 29.37 -5.66 0.02
C ASP A 85 28.11 -6.21 -0.68
N LYS A 86 27.83 -5.52 -1.80
CA LYS A 86 27.74 -6.03 -3.19
C LYS A 86 26.42 -6.55 -3.75
N ASP A 87 26.11 -5.86 -4.86
CA ASP A 87 25.61 -6.32 -6.15
C ASP A 87 24.14 -6.72 -6.29
N ASP A 88 23.45 -5.82 -6.99
CA ASP A 88 22.18 -5.96 -7.70
C ASP A 88 22.07 -7.31 -8.42
N ASP A 89 21.04 -8.08 -8.07
CA ASP A 89 20.46 -9.04 -9.02
C ASP A 89 18.95 -8.82 -9.11
N GLN A 90 18.53 -8.41 -10.31
CA GLN A 90 17.16 -8.09 -10.69
C GLN A 90 16.35 -9.38 -10.84
N GLU A 91 15.28 -9.55 -10.08
CA GLU A 91 14.23 -10.51 -10.44
C GLU A 91 12.89 -9.82 -10.77
N LYS A 92 12.71 -9.65 -12.08
CA LYS A 92 11.51 -9.18 -12.78
C LYS A 92 10.43 -10.25 -12.71
N THR A 93 9.49 -10.17 -11.77
CA THR A 93 8.25 -10.97 -11.82
C THR A 93 7.17 -10.22 -12.60
N GLN A 94 7.06 -10.57 -13.88
CA GLN A 94 5.87 -10.32 -14.69
C GLN A 94 4.70 -11.09 -14.07
N ILE A 95 3.60 -10.40 -13.77
CA ILE A 95 2.31 -11.05 -13.53
C ILE A 95 1.27 -10.38 -14.41
N ASN A 96 0.75 -11.24 -15.29
CA ASN A 96 -0.13 -10.99 -16.41
C ASN A 96 -1.36 -10.14 -16.05
N LYS A 97 -1.67 -9.18 -16.91
CA LYS A 97 -3.04 -8.70 -17.11
C LYS A 97 -3.89 -9.89 -17.54
N VAL A 98 -4.80 -10.33 -16.70
CA VAL A 98 -5.96 -11.11 -17.16
C VAL A 98 -7.10 -10.10 -17.27
N ASN A 99 -7.45 -9.80 -18.53
CA ASN A 99 -8.70 -9.15 -18.91
C ASN A 99 -9.80 -10.18 -18.62
N ILE A 100 -10.77 -9.84 -17.76
CA ILE A 100 -12.06 -10.52 -17.72
C ILE A 100 -13.08 -9.42 -17.98
N GLU A 101 -13.26 -9.17 -19.27
CA GLU A 101 -14.52 -8.68 -19.82
C GLU A 101 -15.40 -9.92 -19.92
N ASP A 102 -16.35 -10.06 -19.01
CA ASP A 102 -17.55 -10.88 -19.21
C ASP A 102 -18.67 -10.10 -18.51
N GLU A 103 -19.37 -9.27 -19.25
CA GLU A 103 -20.68 -9.57 -19.87
C GLU A 103 -21.80 -9.06 -18.96
N ASP A 104 -22.83 -8.54 -19.61
CA ASP A 104 -23.96 -7.89 -18.99
C ASP A 104 -24.67 -8.77 -17.95
N TYR A 105 -25.25 -8.13 -16.93
CA TYR A 105 -26.57 -8.54 -16.44
C TYR A 105 -27.24 -7.29 -15.89
N SER A 106 -27.91 -6.59 -16.79
CA SER A 106 -29.04 -5.72 -16.45
C SER A 106 -30.16 -6.65 -16.01
N MET A 107 -30.60 -6.56 -14.77
CA MET A 107 -31.97 -6.97 -14.47
C MET A 107 -32.58 -6.04 -13.42
N ASP A 108 -33.71 -5.52 -13.83
CA ASP A 108 -34.45 -4.36 -13.38
C ASP A 108 -34.78 -4.30 -11.88
N GLU A 109 -34.87 -3.06 -11.40
CA GLU A 109 -35.63 -2.68 -10.22
C GLU A 109 -37.07 -3.22 -10.32
N ILE A 110 -37.53 -3.94 -9.30
CA ILE A 110 -38.96 -4.06 -9.01
C ILE A 110 -39.17 -3.60 -7.55
N PRO A 111 -39.97 -2.54 -7.31
CA PRO A 111 -40.26 -2.00 -5.98
C PRO A 111 -41.27 -2.87 -5.20
N PRO A 112 -41.49 -2.61 -3.89
CA PRO A 112 -42.10 -3.57 -2.97
C PRO A 112 -43.64 -3.62 -3.08
N ASP A 113 -44.18 -4.83 -3.13
CA ASP A 113 -45.62 -5.03 -2.87
C ASP A 113 -45.89 -4.94 -1.36
N SER A 114 -46.84 -4.08 -1.05
CA SER A 114 -47.40 -3.83 0.28
C SER A 114 -48.69 -4.62 0.40
N GLU A 115 -48.83 -5.43 1.46
CA GLU A 115 -50.11 -5.74 2.12
C GLU A 115 -49.91 -5.84 3.63
#